data_AF-A0A6C0AN79-F1
#
_entry.id   AF-A0A6C0AN79-F1
#
_cell.length_a   1.000
_cell.length_b   1.000
_cell.length_c   1.000
_cell.angle_alpha   90.00
_cell.angle_beta   90.00
_cell.angle_gamma   90.00
#
_symmetry.space_group_name_H-M   'P 1'
#
loop_
_entity.id
_entity.type
_entity.pdbx_description
1 polymer ?
#
loop_
_entity_poly.entity_id
_entity_poly.type
_entity_poly.pdbx_seq_one_letter_code
_entity_poly.pdbx_strand_id
1 'polypeptide(L)'
;MHETIHKNIKGYMDNNNKGWCFHTTEFVRPLRFKSNDVIKEINIEERLDVVKCYNNLELTMCGWSHNERNGELQMNINDEWITIFLIEEPIALINTNLPTFIVVDNFYTEPDKIRDFALKQGFYPDLKRHKGKRSSVFRFDGLKERFEALIGRKISTWDKYGTNGCFQYCIAEDLAVYHKDSQQYAGVLFLTPDAPIQSGTQFFRSRHTKKMKVSTEDHSIVFQNGFYDSTQFESVDTVGNVYNRLVLFDAQLIHAAPVYFGNTKENGRLFQLFFFDLE
;
A
#
# COMPACT_ATOMS: atom_id res chain seq x y z
N MET A 1 -22.36 -4.52 -19.19
CA MET A 1 -23.83 -4.58 -19.17
C MET A 1 -24.31 -3.14 -19.19
N HIS A 2 -25.12 -2.77 -20.19
CA HIS A 2 -25.48 -1.37 -20.52
C HIS A 2 -26.87 -1.06 -20.00
N GLU A 3 -27.05 -1.09 -18.68
CA GLU A 3 -28.37 -1.02 -18.08
C GLU A 3 -28.65 0.39 -17.59
N THR A 4 -29.61 1.02 -18.25
CA THR A 4 -30.30 2.19 -17.71
C THR A 4 -31.51 1.71 -16.93
N ILE A 5 -32.13 2.60 -16.15
CA ILE A 5 -33.37 2.29 -15.44
C ILE A 5 -34.53 1.98 -16.41
N HIS A 6 -34.45 2.48 -17.65
CA HIS A 6 -35.50 2.37 -18.64
C HIS A 6 -35.20 1.31 -19.72
N LYS A 7 -36.07 0.30 -19.84
CA LYS A 7 -35.90 -0.87 -20.73
C LYS A 7 -35.62 -0.58 -22.21
N ASN A 8 -36.11 0.55 -22.73
CA ASN A 8 -35.93 0.92 -24.14
C ASN A 8 -34.69 1.80 -24.37
N ILE A 9 -33.86 2.02 -23.37
CA ILE A 9 -32.69 2.90 -23.45
C ILE A 9 -31.44 2.07 -23.15
N LYS A 10 -30.49 2.12 -24.07
CA LYS A 10 -29.15 1.58 -23.86
C LYS A 10 -28.26 2.70 -23.38
N GLY A 11 -27.40 2.41 -22.42
CA GLY A 11 -26.47 3.41 -21.94
C GLY A 11 -25.37 2.85 -21.07
N TYR A 12 -24.38 3.70 -20.83
CA TYR A 12 -23.27 3.45 -19.94
C TYR A 12 -22.91 4.75 -19.25
N MET A 13 -22.59 4.66 -17.96
CA MET A 13 -22.04 5.74 -17.15
C MET A 13 -20.78 5.21 -16.48
N ASP A 14 -19.69 5.98 -16.53
CA ASP A 14 -18.48 5.68 -15.77
C ASP A 14 -18.50 6.34 -14.38
N ASN A 15 -17.45 6.11 -13.59
CA ASN A 15 -17.33 6.65 -12.24
C ASN A 15 -17.10 8.18 -12.17
N ASN A 16 -16.95 8.86 -13.31
CA ASN A 16 -16.74 10.30 -13.39
C ASN A 16 -17.98 11.03 -13.92
N ASN A 17 -19.17 10.42 -13.81
CA ASN A 17 -20.44 11.03 -14.23
C ASN A 17 -20.44 11.45 -15.72
N LYS A 18 -19.78 10.65 -16.55
CA LYS A 18 -19.79 10.77 -18.01
C LYS A 18 -20.12 9.44 -18.65
N GLY A 19 -20.66 9.50 -19.86
CA GLY A 19 -21.25 8.31 -20.43
C GLY A 19 -21.76 8.48 -21.84
N TRP A 20 -22.63 7.56 -22.20
CA TRP A 20 -23.44 7.63 -23.40
C TRP A 20 -24.78 6.96 -23.17
N CYS A 21 -25.82 7.41 -23.86
CA CYS A 21 -27.11 6.74 -23.86
C CYS A 21 -27.94 7.09 -25.10
N PHE A 22 -28.82 6.18 -25.52
CA PHE A 22 -29.76 6.41 -26.62
C PHE A 22 -31.00 5.52 -26.49
N HIS A 23 -32.12 6.00 -27.03
CA HIS A 23 -33.35 5.23 -27.17
C HIS A 23 -33.22 4.21 -28.30
N THR A 24 -33.69 2.99 -28.09
CA THR A 24 -33.48 1.86 -29.02
C THR A 24 -34.19 2.03 -30.37
N THR A 25 -35.26 2.82 -30.43
CA THR A 25 -36.01 3.09 -31.67
C THR A 25 -35.96 4.55 -32.12
N GLU A 26 -35.70 5.48 -31.19
CA GLU A 26 -35.70 6.93 -31.46
C GLU A 26 -34.30 7.55 -31.37
N PHE A 27 -33.29 6.71 -31.14
CA PHE A 27 -31.88 7.06 -31.10
C PHE A 27 -31.57 8.19 -30.10
N VAL A 28 -30.91 9.26 -30.52
CA VAL A 28 -30.53 10.36 -29.62
C VAL A 28 -31.74 11.25 -29.35
N ARG A 29 -32.05 11.42 -28.06
CA ARG A 29 -33.11 12.28 -27.56
C ARG A 29 -32.54 13.34 -26.63
N PRO A 30 -33.23 14.49 -26.43
CA PRO A 30 -32.80 15.50 -25.48
C PRO A 30 -32.58 14.90 -24.10
N LEU A 31 -31.46 15.28 -23.49
CA LEU A 31 -31.10 14.89 -22.14
C LEU A 31 -31.14 16.13 -21.24
N ARG A 32 -31.38 15.92 -19.95
CA ARG A 32 -31.19 16.94 -18.92
C ARG A 32 -30.76 16.30 -17.62
N PHE A 33 -30.17 17.08 -16.73
CA PHE A 33 -29.90 16.63 -15.38
C PHE A 33 -30.80 17.34 -14.38
N LYS A 34 -31.41 16.60 -13.46
CA LYS A 34 -32.28 17.13 -12.40
C LYS A 34 -31.66 16.84 -11.03
N SER A 35 -31.39 17.88 -10.25
CA SER A 35 -30.90 17.76 -8.86
C SER A 35 -31.68 18.70 -7.95
N ASN A 36 -32.27 18.16 -6.88
CA ASN A 36 -33.09 18.92 -5.91
C ASN A 36 -34.13 19.84 -6.59
N ASP A 37 -34.86 19.31 -7.59
CA ASP A 37 -35.84 20.03 -8.42
C ASP A 37 -35.30 21.16 -9.32
N VAL A 38 -33.98 21.34 -9.38
CA VAL A 38 -33.33 22.26 -10.31
C VAL A 38 -32.85 21.51 -11.54
N ILE A 39 -33.15 22.04 -12.73
CA ILE A 39 -32.60 21.55 -13.99
C ILE A 39 -31.21 22.14 -14.20
N LYS A 40 -30.25 21.27 -14.51
CA LYS A 40 -28.85 21.60 -14.75
C LYS A 40 -28.50 21.33 -16.20
N GLU A 41 -27.57 22.14 -16.71
CA GLU A 41 -26.99 21.90 -18.02
C GLU A 41 -26.14 20.63 -18.01
N ILE A 42 -26.12 19.97 -19.15
CA ILE A 42 -25.29 18.81 -19.43
C ILE A 42 -24.45 19.13 -20.65
N ASN A 43 -23.24 18.59 -20.70
CA ASN A 43 -22.42 18.66 -21.90
C ASN A 43 -22.78 17.47 -22.77
N ILE A 44 -23.11 17.71 -24.03
CA ILE A 44 -23.31 16.65 -25.03
C ILE A 44 -22.02 16.51 -25.83
N GLU A 45 -21.60 15.27 -26.05
CA GLU A 45 -20.31 14.93 -26.67
C GLU A 45 -20.48 13.90 -27.79
N GLU A 46 -19.61 13.96 -28.78
CA GLU A 46 -19.57 13.00 -29.87
C GLU A 46 -19.00 11.64 -29.41
N ARG A 47 -19.61 10.54 -29.86
CA ARG A 47 -19.23 9.16 -29.52
C ARG A 47 -19.12 8.25 -30.72
N LEU A 48 -18.09 8.50 -31.54
CA LEU A 48 -17.80 7.69 -32.74
C LEU A 48 -17.51 6.22 -32.44
N ASP A 49 -17.03 5.91 -31.24
CA ASP A 49 -16.86 4.54 -30.76
C ASP A 49 -18.20 3.81 -30.59
N VAL A 50 -19.23 4.50 -30.08
CA VAL A 50 -20.59 3.96 -29.95
C VAL A 50 -21.23 3.79 -31.33
N VAL A 51 -21.06 4.78 -32.23
CA VAL A 51 -21.48 4.68 -33.63
C VAL A 51 -20.92 3.43 -34.30
N LYS A 52 -19.61 3.16 -34.15
CA LYS A 52 -18.95 1.97 -34.69
C LYS A 52 -19.48 0.68 -34.07
N CYS A 53 -19.72 0.68 -32.76
CA CYS A 53 -20.21 -0.51 -32.04
C CYS A 53 -21.63 -0.92 -32.48
N TYR A 54 -22.52 0.05 -32.69
CA TYR A 54 -23.91 -0.21 -33.07
C TYR A 54 -24.20 -0.06 -34.57
N ASN A 55 -23.19 0.34 -35.36
CA ASN A 55 -23.30 0.61 -36.79
C ASN A 55 -24.45 1.58 -37.15
N ASN A 56 -24.57 2.68 -36.39
CA ASN A 56 -25.63 3.68 -36.59
C ASN A 56 -25.10 5.11 -36.40
N LEU A 57 -25.13 5.92 -37.47
CA LEU A 57 -24.65 7.31 -37.49
C LEU A 57 -25.54 8.27 -36.68
N GLU A 58 -26.81 7.94 -36.46
CA GLU A 58 -27.72 8.77 -35.65
C GLU A 58 -27.31 8.81 -34.17
N LEU A 59 -26.38 7.93 -33.76
CA LEU A 59 -25.82 7.87 -32.41
C LEU A 59 -24.62 8.79 -32.19
N THR A 60 -24.27 9.62 -33.18
CA THR A 60 -23.06 10.47 -33.09
C THR A 60 -23.05 11.34 -31.84
N MET A 61 -24.19 11.94 -31.48
CA MET A 61 -24.34 12.85 -30.34
C MET A 61 -24.92 12.18 -29.08
N CYS A 62 -24.63 10.88 -28.87
CA CYS A 62 -25.18 10.15 -27.72
C CYS A 62 -24.34 10.27 -26.44
N GLY A 63 -23.18 10.95 -26.48
CA GLY A 63 -22.32 11.16 -25.33
C GLY A 63 -22.81 12.28 -24.43
N TRP A 64 -22.57 12.14 -23.12
CA TRP A 64 -22.93 13.17 -22.16
C TRP A 64 -21.95 13.20 -20.98
N SER A 65 -21.80 14.37 -20.36
CA SER A 65 -21.08 14.56 -19.10
C SER A 65 -21.70 15.69 -18.26
N HIS A 66 -21.56 15.62 -16.93
CA HIS A 66 -21.94 16.69 -16.01
C HIS A 66 -21.09 16.65 -14.73
N ASN A 67 -21.17 17.72 -13.92
CA ASN A 67 -20.33 17.87 -12.71
C ASN A 67 -21.09 17.73 -11.39
N GLU A 68 -22.38 17.41 -11.45
CA GLU A 68 -23.20 17.28 -10.24
C GLU A 68 -22.89 15.96 -9.53
N ARG A 69 -22.97 15.96 -8.21
CA ARG A 69 -22.63 14.79 -7.38
C ARG A 69 -23.82 13.90 -7.09
N ASN A 70 -25.04 14.43 -7.24
CA ASN A 70 -26.27 13.70 -7.02
C ASN A 70 -27.40 14.21 -7.93
N GLY A 71 -28.33 13.32 -8.26
CA GLY A 71 -29.52 13.64 -9.03
C GLY A 71 -29.86 12.60 -10.09
N GLU A 72 -30.59 13.03 -11.09
CA GLU A 72 -31.19 12.19 -12.10
C GLU A 72 -30.75 12.67 -13.49
N LEU A 73 -30.09 11.80 -14.26
CA LEU A 73 -30.03 12.01 -15.70
C LEU A 73 -31.36 11.57 -16.29
N GLN A 74 -32.02 12.48 -17.01
CA GLN A 74 -33.33 12.26 -17.61
C GLN A 74 -33.26 12.40 -19.14
N MET A 75 -34.04 11.59 -19.84
CA MET A 75 -34.23 11.64 -21.30
C MET A 75 -35.66 12.05 -21.64
N ASN A 76 -35.83 12.90 -22.64
CA ASN A 76 -37.15 13.29 -23.15
C ASN A 76 -37.71 12.25 -24.13
N ILE A 77 -38.79 11.59 -23.74
CA ILE A 77 -39.47 10.54 -24.51
C ILE A 77 -40.96 10.88 -24.53
N ASN A 78 -41.55 11.01 -25.72
CA ASN A 78 -42.97 11.37 -25.88
C ASN A 78 -43.38 12.61 -25.05
N ASP A 79 -42.56 13.66 -25.08
CA ASP A 79 -42.74 14.91 -24.32
C ASP A 79 -42.69 14.78 -22.79
N GLU A 80 -42.34 13.60 -22.26
CA GLU A 80 -42.11 13.36 -20.84
C GLU A 80 -40.62 13.18 -20.52
N TRP A 81 -40.19 13.66 -19.35
CA TRP A 81 -38.81 13.50 -18.88
C TRP A 81 -38.71 12.30 -17.96
N ILE A 82 -38.01 11.27 -18.43
CA ILE A 82 -37.89 9.98 -17.74
C ILE A 82 -36.47 9.81 -17.21
N THR A 83 -36.33 9.40 -15.96
CA THR A 83 -35.05 9.09 -15.32
C THR A 83 -34.41 7.85 -15.93
N ILE A 84 -33.18 7.99 -16.40
CA ILE A 84 -32.41 6.93 -17.08
C ILE A 84 -31.21 6.48 -16.26
N PHE A 85 -30.59 7.39 -15.51
CA PHE A 85 -29.59 7.08 -14.50
C PHE A 85 -29.90 7.85 -13.22
N LEU A 86 -29.80 7.15 -12.09
CA LEU A 86 -29.69 7.75 -10.77
C LEU A 86 -28.21 7.92 -10.44
N ILE A 87 -27.83 9.14 -10.08
CA ILE A 87 -26.48 9.48 -9.69
C ILE A 87 -26.55 9.80 -8.20
N GLU A 88 -25.91 8.97 -7.41
CA GLU A 88 -25.86 9.12 -5.96
C GLU A 88 -24.42 9.45 -5.56
N GLU A 89 -24.24 10.46 -4.71
CA GLU A 89 -22.92 10.73 -4.14
C GLU A 89 -22.52 9.52 -3.30
N PRO A 90 -21.35 8.91 -3.54
CA PRO A 90 -20.93 7.75 -2.77
C PRO A 90 -20.86 8.14 -1.29
N ILE A 91 -21.58 7.40 -0.45
CA ILE A 91 -21.65 7.64 1.00
C ILE A 91 -20.26 7.58 1.65
N ALA A 92 -19.32 6.84 1.04
CA ALA A 92 -17.94 6.74 1.48
C ALA A 92 -16.96 6.77 0.31
N LEU A 93 -15.88 7.53 0.49
CA LEU A 93 -14.67 7.44 -0.33
C LEU A 93 -13.68 6.50 0.35
N ILE A 94 -13.17 5.51 -0.37
CA ILE A 94 -12.17 4.58 0.14
C ILE A 94 -10.79 5.18 -0.09
N ASN A 95 -9.97 5.29 0.95
CA ASN A 95 -8.59 5.74 0.78
C ASN A 95 -7.77 4.68 0.02
N THR A 96 -6.76 5.15 -0.71
CA THR A 96 -5.87 4.28 -1.49
C THR A 96 -4.49 4.16 -0.85
N ASN A 97 -4.42 4.28 0.48
CA ASN A 97 -3.15 4.22 1.20
C ASN A 97 -2.58 2.80 1.12
N LEU A 98 -1.25 2.70 1.05
CA LEU A 98 -0.58 1.42 1.17
C LEU A 98 -0.66 0.91 2.62
N PRO A 99 -0.63 -0.41 2.83
CA PRO A 99 -0.55 -0.98 4.18
C PRO A 99 0.67 -0.44 4.94
N THR A 100 0.48 -0.10 6.23
CA THR A 100 1.57 0.32 7.12
C THR A 100 2.65 -0.75 7.25
N PHE A 101 2.22 -2.02 7.32
CA PHE A 101 3.07 -3.19 7.25
C PHE A 101 2.31 -4.39 6.69
N ILE A 102 3.05 -5.34 6.13
CA ILE A 102 2.58 -6.60 5.57
C ILE A 102 3.35 -7.72 6.26
N VAL A 103 2.64 -8.72 6.79
CA VAL A 103 3.23 -9.89 7.44
C VAL A 103 2.94 -11.12 6.59
N VAL A 104 3.99 -11.89 6.28
CA VAL A 104 3.89 -13.11 5.48
C VAL A 104 4.59 -14.25 6.22
N ASP A 105 3.82 -15.25 6.60
CA ASP A 105 4.33 -16.47 7.20
C ASP A 105 4.81 -17.46 6.13
N ASN A 106 5.74 -18.33 6.52
CA ASN A 106 6.31 -19.36 5.66
C ASN A 106 6.85 -18.79 4.33
N PHE A 107 7.58 -17.68 4.42
CA PHE A 107 7.96 -16.88 3.24
C PHE A 107 8.83 -17.67 2.25
N TYR A 108 9.94 -18.26 2.73
CA TYR A 108 10.73 -19.20 1.91
C TYR A 108 10.13 -20.60 1.98
N THR A 109 10.17 -21.32 0.86
CA THR A 109 9.73 -22.72 0.81
C THR A 109 10.70 -23.66 1.53
N GLU A 110 12.00 -23.31 1.58
CA GLU A 110 13.04 -24.09 2.24
C GLU A 110 13.85 -23.22 3.23
N PRO A 111 13.25 -22.77 4.33
CA PRO A 111 13.86 -21.79 5.23
C PRO A 111 15.14 -22.31 5.91
N ASP A 112 15.24 -23.62 6.17
CA ASP A 112 16.42 -24.22 6.76
C ASP A 112 17.65 -24.08 5.84
N LYS A 113 17.47 -24.23 4.53
CA LYS A 113 18.56 -24.02 3.55
C LYS A 113 19.06 -22.57 3.57
N ILE A 114 18.14 -21.60 3.72
CA ILE A 114 18.50 -20.19 3.79
C ILE A 114 19.22 -19.88 5.10
N ARG A 115 18.75 -20.43 6.22
CA ARG A 115 19.41 -20.31 7.52
C ARG A 115 20.81 -20.91 7.50
N ASP A 116 20.96 -22.13 6.98
CA ASP A 116 22.25 -22.80 6.84
C ASP A 116 23.22 -22.01 5.97
N PHE A 117 22.70 -21.43 4.87
CA PHE A 117 23.47 -20.54 4.03
C PHE A 117 23.92 -19.30 4.80
N ALA A 118 23.01 -18.63 5.51
CA ALA A 118 23.29 -17.43 6.30
C ALA A 118 24.35 -17.70 7.38
N LEU A 119 24.25 -18.81 8.12
CA LEU A 119 25.18 -19.17 9.18
C LEU A 119 26.61 -19.46 8.66
N LYS A 120 26.77 -19.86 7.40
CA LYS A 120 28.09 -20.07 6.78
C LYS A 120 28.77 -18.77 6.34
N GLN A 121 28.07 -17.64 6.34
CA GLN A 121 28.63 -16.36 5.92
C GLN A 121 29.57 -15.77 6.98
N GLY A 122 30.50 -14.92 6.52
CA GLY A 122 31.26 -14.03 7.38
C GLY A 122 30.40 -12.90 7.91
N PHE A 123 30.49 -12.61 9.21
CA PHE A 123 29.76 -11.52 9.87
C PHE A 123 30.72 -10.51 10.48
N TYR A 124 30.51 -9.24 10.16
CA TYR A 124 31.40 -8.15 10.56
C TYR A 124 30.62 -7.12 11.39
N PRO A 125 31.19 -6.62 12.50
CA PRO A 125 30.57 -5.56 13.28
C PRO A 125 30.71 -4.20 12.58
N ASP A 126 29.70 -3.33 12.72
CA ASP A 126 29.82 -1.90 12.45
C ASP A 126 29.41 -1.13 13.71
N LEU A 127 30.42 -0.76 14.50
CA LEU A 127 30.21 -0.11 15.79
C LEU A 127 29.57 1.30 15.67
N LYS A 128 29.52 1.89 14.47
CA LYS A 128 29.04 3.26 14.26
C LYS A 128 27.59 3.33 13.80
N ARG A 129 27.09 2.30 13.10
CA ARG A 129 25.82 2.40 12.37
C ARG A 129 24.71 1.49 12.86
N HIS A 130 25.03 0.34 13.44
CA HIS A 130 24.02 -0.61 13.90
C HIS A 130 24.54 -1.50 15.04
N LYS A 131 23.62 -2.19 15.71
CA LYS A 131 23.97 -3.28 16.65
C LYS A 131 24.10 -4.61 15.91
N GLY A 132 24.65 -5.61 16.59
CA GLY A 132 24.92 -6.90 15.98
C GLY A 132 25.97 -6.85 14.86
N LYS A 133 26.00 -7.92 14.06
CA LYS A 133 26.97 -8.08 12.97
C LYS A 133 26.25 -8.45 11.68
N ARG A 134 26.75 -7.96 10.55
CA ARG A 134 26.15 -8.17 9.22
C ARG A 134 27.06 -8.97 8.30
N SER A 135 26.44 -9.73 7.40
CA SER A 135 27.12 -10.36 6.28
C SER A 135 27.20 -9.41 5.07
N SER A 136 27.83 -9.88 4.00
CA SER A 136 27.59 -9.35 2.64
C SER A 136 26.11 -9.45 2.24
N VAL A 137 25.75 -8.78 1.15
CA VAL A 137 24.39 -8.76 0.62
C VAL A 137 24.11 -10.00 -0.22
N PHE A 138 22.92 -10.59 -0.03
CA PHE A 138 22.40 -11.69 -0.84
C PHE A 138 20.96 -11.39 -1.26
N ARG A 139 20.77 -11.17 -2.57
CA ARG A 139 19.46 -10.91 -3.17
C ARG A 139 19.12 -12.11 -4.05
N PHE A 140 18.43 -13.09 -3.48
CA PHE A 140 18.01 -14.28 -4.22
C PHE A 140 16.97 -13.91 -5.29
N ASP A 141 17.00 -14.65 -6.40
CA ASP A 141 16.08 -14.44 -7.52
C ASP A 141 14.62 -14.54 -7.06
N GLY A 142 13.76 -13.67 -7.58
CA GLY A 142 12.33 -13.66 -7.26
C GLY A 142 11.94 -12.84 -6.02
N LEU A 143 12.90 -12.41 -5.18
CA LEU A 143 12.59 -11.61 -3.98
C LEU A 143 11.96 -10.27 -4.32
N LYS A 144 12.54 -9.56 -5.30
CA LYS A 144 12.05 -8.24 -5.73
C LYS A 144 10.62 -8.38 -6.26
N GLU A 145 10.40 -9.31 -7.17
CA GLU A 145 9.12 -9.57 -7.82
C GLU A 145 8.06 -9.96 -6.78
N ARG A 146 8.44 -10.78 -5.79
CA ARG A 146 7.55 -11.18 -4.72
C ARG A 146 7.14 -9.98 -3.84
N PHE A 147 8.08 -9.08 -3.53
CA PHE A 147 7.77 -7.89 -2.74
C PHE A 147 6.88 -6.92 -3.52
N GLU A 148 7.17 -6.69 -4.79
CA GLU A 148 6.32 -5.88 -5.67
C GLU A 148 4.89 -6.42 -5.75
N ALA A 149 4.72 -7.74 -5.84
CA ALA A 149 3.41 -8.39 -5.86
C ALA A 149 2.64 -8.24 -4.53
N LEU A 150 3.33 -8.29 -3.39
CA LEU A 150 2.72 -8.11 -2.07
C LEU A 150 2.29 -6.66 -1.84
N ILE A 151 3.09 -5.69 -2.30
CA ILE A 151 2.85 -4.26 -2.10
C ILE A 151 1.90 -3.69 -3.15
N GLY A 152 1.85 -4.27 -4.35
CA GLY A 152 1.08 -3.75 -5.49
C GLY A 152 1.73 -2.53 -6.16
N ARG A 153 3.05 -2.38 -6.01
CA ARG A 153 3.86 -1.29 -6.57
C ARG A 153 5.23 -1.80 -7.00
N LYS A 154 5.83 -1.15 -7.99
CA LYS A 154 7.19 -1.43 -8.45
C LYS A 154 8.23 -0.86 -7.49
N ILE A 155 9.40 -1.53 -7.42
CA ILE A 155 10.53 -1.13 -6.58
C ILE A 155 11.60 -0.45 -7.46
N SER A 156 11.96 0.77 -7.10
CA SER A 156 12.87 1.64 -7.87
C SER A 156 14.33 1.58 -7.41
N THR A 157 14.61 1.14 -6.18
CA THR A 157 15.96 1.23 -5.56
C THR A 157 16.52 -0.10 -5.04
N TRP A 158 16.07 -1.23 -5.58
CA TRP A 158 16.44 -2.58 -5.11
C TRP A 158 17.96 -2.77 -4.92
N ASP A 159 18.78 -2.35 -5.87
CA ASP A 159 20.23 -2.54 -5.81
C ASP A 159 21.01 -1.36 -5.24
N LYS A 160 20.32 -0.24 -4.93
CA LYS A 160 20.94 1.02 -4.51
C LYS A 160 21.44 0.97 -3.07
N TYR A 161 20.72 0.29 -2.18
CA TYR A 161 21.08 0.22 -0.77
C TYR A 161 22.03 -0.94 -0.50
N GLY A 162 23.24 -0.60 -0.02
CA GLY A 162 24.31 -1.57 0.24
C GLY A 162 24.05 -2.56 1.37
N THR A 163 22.92 -2.45 2.07
CA THR A 163 22.45 -3.37 3.12
C THR A 163 21.22 -4.18 2.72
N ASN A 164 20.60 -3.87 1.56
CA ASN A 164 19.40 -4.57 1.10
C ASN A 164 19.74 -6.01 0.70
N GLY A 165 19.33 -6.99 1.51
CA GLY A 165 19.57 -8.41 1.34
C GLY A 165 20.66 -8.99 2.26
N CYS A 166 21.26 -8.19 3.16
CA CYS A 166 22.25 -8.74 4.11
C CYS A 166 21.58 -9.58 5.21
N PHE A 167 22.30 -10.57 5.72
CA PHE A 167 21.95 -11.21 6.98
C PHE A 167 22.53 -10.41 8.14
N GLN A 168 21.80 -10.36 9.24
CA GLN A 168 22.25 -9.77 10.49
C GLN A 168 21.90 -10.71 11.64
N TYR A 169 22.77 -10.75 12.64
CA TYR A 169 22.40 -11.33 13.93
C TYR A 169 22.70 -10.37 15.08
N CYS A 170 21.89 -10.46 16.12
CA CYS A 170 22.08 -9.79 17.41
C CYS A 170 21.99 -10.81 18.55
N ILE A 171 22.66 -10.54 19.66
CA ILE A 171 22.73 -11.40 20.85
C ILE A 171 22.22 -10.67 22.10
N ALA A 172 22.05 -11.37 23.22
CA ALA A 172 21.45 -10.84 24.44
C ALA A 172 22.18 -9.59 24.99
N GLU A 173 23.48 -9.44 24.75
CA GLU A 173 24.25 -8.26 25.17
C GLU A 173 24.07 -7.03 24.26
N ASP A 174 23.42 -7.16 23.10
CA ASP A 174 23.12 -6.02 22.25
C ASP A 174 22.00 -5.15 22.86
N LEU A 175 22.12 -3.82 22.72
CA LEU A 175 21.10 -2.88 23.17
C LEU A 175 20.01 -2.67 22.11
N ALA A 176 18.75 -2.59 22.54
CA ALA A 176 17.66 -2.14 21.68
C ALA A 176 17.91 -0.71 21.19
N VAL A 177 17.64 -0.45 19.91
CA VAL A 177 17.80 0.88 19.29
C VAL A 177 16.47 1.31 18.70
N TYR A 178 15.91 2.38 19.27
CA TYR A 178 14.68 3.03 18.82
C TYR A 178 15.04 4.03 17.74
N HIS A 179 14.56 3.83 16.53
CA HIS A 179 14.93 4.66 15.39
C HIS A 179 13.85 4.65 14.32
N LYS A 180 14.10 5.44 13.28
CA LYS A 180 13.43 5.36 11.98
C LYS A 180 14.52 5.31 10.91
N ASP A 181 14.23 4.71 9.77
CA ASP A 181 15.17 4.64 8.66
C ASP A 181 15.00 5.82 7.68
N SER A 182 15.99 6.03 6.81
CA SER A 182 15.90 7.03 5.75
C SER A 182 15.20 6.51 4.49
N GLN A 183 15.06 5.20 4.36
CA GLN A 183 14.37 4.55 3.23
C GLN A 183 12.85 4.61 3.38
N GLN A 184 12.12 4.38 2.30
CA GLN A 184 10.66 4.33 2.33
C GLN A 184 10.15 3.01 2.94
N TYR A 185 10.72 1.88 2.54
CA TYR A 185 10.36 0.55 3.02
C TYR A 185 11.55 -0.20 3.58
N ALA A 186 11.27 -0.97 4.64
CA ALA A 186 12.18 -1.93 5.22
C ALA A 186 11.50 -3.30 5.27
N GLY A 187 12.33 -4.35 5.26
CA GLY A 187 11.90 -5.72 5.42
C GLY A 187 12.77 -6.45 6.42
N VAL A 188 12.14 -7.27 7.27
CA VAL A 188 12.85 -8.18 8.17
C VAL A 188 12.26 -9.57 7.99
N LEU A 189 13.12 -10.52 7.62
CA LEU A 189 12.77 -11.93 7.60
C LEU A 189 13.46 -12.65 8.75
N PHE A 190 12.68 -13.28 9.62
CA PHE A 190 13.17 -13.98 10.79
C PHE A 190 13.68 -15.38 10.46
N LEU A 191 14.91 -15.69 10.88
CA LEU A 191 15.60 -16.93 10.52
C LEU A 191 16.06 -17.72 11.74
N THR A 192 15.52 -17.45 12.93
CA THR A 192 15.83 -18.21 14.15
C THR A 192 14.64 -19.08 14.55
N PRO A 193 14.76 -20.43 14.50
CA PRO A 193 13.74 -21.34 15.00
C PRO A 193 13.47 -21.11 16.49
N ASP A 194 12.20 -21.27 16.90
CA ASP A 194 11.74 -21.20 18.30
C ASP A 194 12.21 -19.96 19.08
N ALA A 195 12.39 -18.83 18.36
CA ALA A 195 12.83 -17.59 18.97
C ALA A 195 11.77 -17.04 19.96
N PRO A 196 12.18 -16.35 21.03
CA PRO A 196 11.24 -15.64 21.89
C PRO A 196 10.40 -14.67 21.07
N ILE A 197 9.07 -14.82 21.10
CA ILE A 197 8.15 -14.05 20.24
C ILE A 197 8.34 -12.53 20.38
N GLN A 198 8.64 -12.06 21.60
CA GLN A 198 8.88 -10.65 21.91
C GLN A 198 10.16 -10.06 21.29
N SER A 199 11.04 -10.90 20.73
CA SER A 199 12.27 -10.46 20.05
C SER A 199 12.04 -10.05 18.59
N GLY A 200 10.79 -9.83 18.18
CA GLY A 200 10.39 -9.47 16.82
C GLY A 200 10.72 -8.02 16.44
N THR A 201 9.85 -7.41 15.66
CA THR A 201 9.90 -5.98 15.34
C THR A 201 8.71 -5.29 15.98
N GLN A 202 8.98 -4.27 16.80
CA GLN A 202 7.96 -3.48 17.48
C GLN A 202 7.91 -2.08 16.89
N PHE A 203 6.71 -1.55 16.74
CA PHE A 203 6.43 -0.21 16.23
C PHE A 203 5.92 0.67 17.36
N PHE A 204 6.33 1.93 17.34
CA PHE A 204 6.09 2.85 18.44
C PHE A 204 5.49 4.16 17.97
N ARG A 205 4.88 4.88 18.90
CA ARG A 205 4.66 6.33 18.78
C ARG A 205 5.53 7.08 19.77
N SER A 206 5.97 8.28 19.38
CA SER A 206 6.66 9.19 20.30
C SER A 206 5.70 9.66 21.39
N ARG A 207 6.16 9.68 22.65
CA ARG A 207 5.37 10.28 23.73
C ARG A 207 5.30 11.81 23.64
N HIS A 208 6.25 12.45 22.95
CA HIS A 208 6.34 13.89 22.78
C HIS A 208 5.40 14.39 21.68
N THR A 209 5.43 13.78 20.50
CA THR A 209 4.64 14.23 19.34
C THR A 209 3.37 13.44 19.12
N LYS A 210 3.19 12.29 19.79
CA LYS A 210 2.10 11.32 19.59
C LYS A 210 2.03 10.71 18.18
N LYS A 211 3.05 10.94 17.35
CA LYS A 211 3.16 10.40 15.99
C LYS A 211 3.96 9.10 15.97
N MET A 212 3.62 8.21 15.05
CA MET A 212 4.40 7.00 14.74
C MET A 212 5.50 7.25 13.71
N LYS A 213 5.29 8.22 12.81
CA LYS A 213 6.30 8.65 11.83
C LYS A 213 6.98 9.92 12.30
N VAL A 214 8.27 10.04 12.00
CA VAL A 214 9.09 11.19 12.41
C VAL A 214 9.46 12.00 11.19
N SER A 215 8.94 13.24 11.11
CA SER A 215 9.39 14.19 10.09
C SER A 215 10.79 14.71 10.43
N THR A 216 11.44 15.37 9.47
CA THR A 216 12.76 15.97 9.67
C THR A 216 12.75 16.99 10.82
N GLU A 217 11.67 17.76 10.94
CA GLU A 217 11.50 18.82 11.94
C GLU A 217 11.29 18.24 13.35
N ASP A 218 10.58 17.11 13.44
CA ASP A 218 10.27 16.45 14.71
C ASP A 218 11.43 15.59 15.25
N HIS A 219 12.47 15.32 14.45
CA HIS A 219 13.52 14.35 14.78
C HIS A 219 14.24 14.65 16.10
N SER A 220 14.64 15.91 16.32
CA SER A 220 15.35 16.32 17.55
C SER A 220 14.48 16.18 18.79
N ILE A 221 13.17 16.41 18.66
CA ILE A 221 12.21 16.31 19.76
C ILE A 221 11.93 14.84 20.08
N VAL A 222 11.73 14.01 19.05
CA VAL A 222 11.41 12.59 19.22
C VAL A 222 12.57 11.82 19.85
N PHE A 223 13.81 12.10 19.43
CA PHE A 223 15.02 11.40 19.89
C PHE A 223 15.89 12.27 20.82
N GLN A 224 15.29 13.21 21.55
CA GLN A 224 16.03 14.15 22.42
C GLN A 224 16.89 13.46 23.50
N ASN A 225 16.46 12.28 23.97
CA ASN A 225 17.22 11.46 24.94
C ASN A 225 18.04 10.36 24.25
N GLY A 226 18.30 10.50 22.94
CA GLY A 226 18.97 9.51 22.13
C GLY A 226 18.07 8.34 21.72
N PHE A 227 18.70 7.23 21.36
CA PHE A 227 18.06 6.09 20.69
C PHE A 227 17.90 4.85 21.57
N TYR A 228 18.18 4.94 22.87
CA TYR A 228 18.21 3.80 23.79
C TYR A 228 17.19 3.89 24.93
N ASP A 229 16.67 5.09 25.21
CA ASP A 229 15.69 5.31 26.28
C ASP A 229 14.28 4.94 25.81
N SER A 230 13.87 3.71 26.15
CA SER A 230 12.54 3.18 25.80
C SER A 230 11.39 3.97 26.41
N THR A 231 11.62 4.71 27.51
CA THR A 231 10.58 5.46 28.22
C THR A 231 10.06 6.65 27.40
N GLN A 232 10.74 7.04 26.32
CA GLN A 232 10.33 8.09 25.39
C GLN A 232 9.27 7.61 24.38
N PHE A 233 9.05 6.30 24.30
CA PHE A 233 8.22 5.67 23.28
C PHE A 233 7.06 4.90 23.92
N GLU A 234 6.01 4.71 23.14
CA GLU A 234 4.87 3.87 23.50
C GLU A 234 4.67 2.84 22.40
N SER A 235 4.70 1.55 22.78
CA SER A 235 4.45 0.47 21.83
C SER A 235 3.04 0.58 21.30
N VAL A 236 2.91 0.46 19.97
CA VAL A 236 1.62 0.44 19.28
C VAL A 236 1.35 -0.96 18.75
N ASP A 237 2.29 -1.49 17.95
CA ASP A 237 2.14 -2.78 17.29
C ASP A 237 3.39 -3.64 17.51
N THR A 238 3.23 -4.96 17.49
CA THR A 238 4.35 -5.91 17.57
C THR A 238 4.17 -7.03 16.57
N VAL A 239 5.18 -7.23 15.72
CA VAL A 239 5.28 -8.39 14.84
C VAL A 239 6.29 -9.34 15.44
N GLY A 240 5.81 -10.48 15.97
CA GLY A 240 6.65 -11.43 16.68
C GLY A 240 7.71 -12.11 15.81
N ASN A 241 8.83 -12.50 16.44
CA ASN A 241 9.92 -13.24 15.81
C ASN A 241 9.53 -14.70 15.57
N VAL A 242 8.69 -14.92 14.57
CA VAL A 242 8.26 -16.27 14.15
C VAL A 242 9.18 -16.73 13.03
N TYR A 243 9.70 -17.96 13.12
CA TYR A 243 10.61 -18.48 12.12
C TYR A 243 9.99 -18.46 10.71
N ASN A 244 10.77 -18.00 9.72
CA ASN A 244 10.35 -17.84 8.32
C ASN A 244 9.19 -16.85 8.09
N ARG A 245 8.96 -15.92 9.03
CA ARG A 245 8.06 -14.79 8.84
C ARG A 245 8.79 -13.59 8.28
N LEU A 246 8.27 -13.04 7.19
CA LEU A 246 8.64 -11.75 6.63
C LEU A 246 7.71 -10.68 7.19
N VAL A 247 8.28 -9.54 7.59
CA VAL A 247 7.54 -8.28 7.72
C VAL A 247 8.12 -7.25 6.75
N LEU A 248 7.26 -6.64 5.94
CA LEU A 248 7.57 -5.45 5.13
C LEU A 248 6.83 -4.29 5.74
N PHE A 249 7.46 -3.13 5.90
CA PHE A 249 6.84 -2.00 6.59
C PHE A 249 7.38 -0.65 6.12
N ASP A 250 6.61 0.41 6.37
CA ASP A 250 7.06 1.79 6.19
C ASP A 250 8.21 2.09 7.16
N ALA A 251 9.40 2.28 6.62
CA ALA A 251 10.62 2.38 7.41
C ALA A 251 10.75 3.72 8.17
N GLN A 252 9.88 4.69 7.87
CA GLN A 252 9.82 5.97 8.59
C GLN A 252 9.03 5.88 9.90
N LEU A 253 8.40 4.74 10.19
CA LEU A 253 7.84 4.46 11.50
C LEU A 253 8.96 4.34 12.54
N ILE A 254 8.69 4.79 13.77
CA ILE A 254 9.57 4.52 14.91
C ILE A 254 9.48 3.02 15.20
N HIS A 255 10.61 2.33 15.14
CA HIS A 255 10.66 0.89 15.35
C HIS A 255 11.94 0.46 16.05
N ALA A 256 11.88 -0.74 16.63
CA ALA A 256 13.01 -1.40 17.28
C ALA A 256 12.80 -2.93 17.35
N ALA A 257 13.88 -3.67 17.58
CA ALA A 257 13.81 -4.98 18.22
C ALA A 257 14.04 -4.76 19.72
N PRO A 258 13.01 -4.87 20.58
CA PRO A 258 13.08 -4.42 21.97
C PRO A 258 13.90 -5.37 22.86
N VAL A 259 14.03 -6.64 22.46
CA VAL A 259 14.73 -7.68 23.20
C VAL A 259 15.56 -8.53 22.24
N TYR A 260 16.81 -8.76 22.59
CA TYR A 260 17.66 -9.76 21.96
C TYR A 260 17.91 -10.94 22.91
N PHE A 261 18.40 -12.05 22.38
CA PHE A 261 18.56 -13.30 23.11
C PHE A 261 19.74 -14.11 22.52
N GLY A 262 20.12 -15.19 23.19
CA GLY A 262 21.25 -16.00 22.79
C GLY A 262 22.59 -15.28 22.97
N ASN A 263 23.68 -15.94 22.57
CA ASN A 263 25.05 -15.47 22.72
C ASN A 263 25.93 -15.75 21.49
N THR A 264 25.36 -16.35 20.44
CA THR A 264 26.02 -16.69 19.18
C THR A 264 25.10 -16.40 18.00
N LYS A 265 25.61 -16.49 16.75
CA LYS A 265 24.76 -16.32 15.56
C LYS A 265 23.80 -17.51 15.36
N GLU A 266 24.15 -18.67 15.92
CA GLU A 266 23.37 -19.90 15.88
C GLU A 266 22.15 -19.83 16.81
N ASN A 267 22.28 -19.25 18.00
CA ASN A 267 21.19 -19.20 18.99
C ASN A 267 20.66 -17.79 19.30
N GLY A 268 21.16 -16.76 18.62
CA GLY A 268 20.68 -15.39 18.74
C GLY A 268 19.66 -15.02 17.67
N ARG A 269 19.27 -13.73 17.65
CA ARG A 269 18.29 -13.20 16.69
C ARG A 269 18.94 -13.06 15.30
N LEU A 270 18.88 -14.10 14.48
CA LEU A 270 19.28 -14.11 13.07
C LEU A 270 18.12 -13.71 12.15
N PHE A 271 18.37 -12.79 11.22
CA PHE A 271 17.38 -12.28 10.28
C PHE A 271 18.03 -11.77 8.97
N GLN A 272 17.24 -11.71 7.89
CA GLN A 272 17.62 -11.05 6.65
C GLN A 272 16.95 -9.67 6.57
N LEU A 273 17.72 -8.65 6.21
CA LEU A 273 17.26 -7.27 6.11
C LEU A 273 17.04 -6.84 4.68
N PHE A 274 16.01 -6.04 4.46
CA PHE A 274 15.70 -5.45 3.17
C PHE A 274 15.41 -3.96 3.32
N PHE A 275 15.76 -3.18 2.30
CA PHE A 275 15.54 -1.74 2.22
C PHE A 275 15.32 -1.36 0.76
N PHE A 276 14.27 -0.58 0.48
CA PHE A 276 13.95 -0.15 -0.87
C PHE A 276 12.91 0.99 -0.85
N ASP A 277 12.78 1.65 -2.00
CA ASP A 277 11.75 2.65 -2.29
C ASP A 277 10.89 2.15 -3.45
N LEU A 278 9.67 2.67 -3.50
CA LEU A 278 8.69 2.36 -4.55
C LEU A 278 8.80 3.37 -5.71
N GLU A 279 8.18 3.03 -6.83
CA GLU A 279 7.89 3.97 -7.93
C GLU A 279 6.67 4.86 -7.62
#